data_AF-A0A950APG2-F1
#
_entry.id   AF-A0A950APG2-F1
#
_cell.length_a   1.000
_cell.length_b   1.000
_cell.length_c   1.000
_cell.angle_alpha   90.00
_cell.angle_beta   90.00
_cell.angle_gamma   90.00
#
_symmetry.space_group_name_H-M   'P 1'
#
loop_
_entity.id
_entity.type
_entity.pdbx_description
1 polymer ?
#
loop_
_entity_poly.entity_id
_entity_poly.type
_entity_poly.pdbx_seq_one_letter_code
_entity_poly.pdbx_strand_id
1 'polypeptide(L)'
;MIRLCPRPDASGTRGVWPVTWRESVPRHHAASVRLEYAFGGVALMSSADASKAQTFFQYGNEAALKSNFDYAIEMYQRACKLAPENLLYRQALRGTERKKFQNDPSKVGRLVGARLQPIRLKMRGPKSKQNWSQVLEICEEAFVLHPWDVTTAREAADAAEHLGHDLLAQWLLESVAA
;
A
#
# COMPACT_ATOMS: atom_id res chain seq x y z
N MET A 1 39.97 33.35 9.44
CA MET A 1 40.43 34.68 8.98
C MET A 1 39.78 34.96 7.63
N ILE A 2 39.11 36.10 7.54
CA ILE A 2 38.12 36.47 6.51
C ILE A 2 38.85 37.04 5.29
N ARG A 3 38.63 36.48 4.09
CA ARG A 3 39.07 37.09 2.81
C ARG A 3 37.90 37.88 2.21
N LEU A 4 38.14 39.17 2.02
CA LEU A 4 37.20 40.16 1.49
C LEU A 4 37.01 39.96 -0.03
N CYS A 5 35.76 39.99 -0.50
CA CYS A 5 35.44 40.08 -1.92
C CYS A 5 35.62 41.54 -2.41
N PRO A 6 36.15 41.77 -3.63
CA PRO A 6 36.14 43.10 -4.23
C PRO A 6 34.76 43.43 -4.81
N ARG A 7 34.31 44.68 -4.62
CA ARG A 7 33.14 45.27 -5.29
C ARG A 7 33.56 45.80 -6.68
N PRO A 8 32.70 45.68 -7.71
CA PRO A 8 32.97 46.27 -9.03
C PRO A 8 32.71 47.79 -9.04
N ASP A 9 33.49 48.50 -9.86
CA ASP A 9 33.47 49.94 -10.05
C ASP A 9 32.45 50.39 -11.12
N ALA A 10 31.98 51.63 -10.93
CA ALA A 10 30.95 52.27 -11.70
C ALA A 10 31.57 53.22 -12.74
N SER A 11 31.91 52.71 -13.91
CA SER A 11 32.18 53.55 -15.08
C SER A 11 32.01 52.75 -16.37
N GLY A 12 30.80 52.76 -16.91
CA GLY A 12 30.52 52.18 -18.22
C GLY A 12 31.28 52.90 -19.33
N THR A 13 32.29 52.25 -19.90
CA THR A 13 32.76 52.51 -21.27
C THR A 13 33.24 51.23 -21.95
N ARG A 14 32.70 51.07 -23.16
CA ARG A 14 32.87 50.00 -24.16
C ARG A 14 34.30 49.46 -24.30
N GLY A 15 34.44 48.15 -24.11
CA GLY A 15 35.58 47.34 -24.58
C GLY A 15 35.12 46.42 -25.71
N VAL A 16 35.68 46.66 -26.91
CA VAL A 16 35.52 45.85 -28.12
C VAL A 16 36.20 44.49 -27.89
N TRP A 17 35.51 43.38 -28.20
CA TRP A 17 36.09 42.03 -28.13
C TRP A 17 36.66 41.63 -29.49
N PRO A 18 37.97 41.40 -29.64
CA PRO A 18 38.50 40.72 -30.81
C PRO A 18 38.67 39.21 -30.54
N VAL A 19 38.15 38.45 -31.51
CA VAL A 19 38.82 37.34 -32.20
C VAL A 19 39.30 36.15 -31.36
N THR A 20 38.49 35.09 -31.46
CA THR A 20 38.82 33.65 -31.49
C THR A 20 39.79 33.12 -30.43
N TRP A 21 39.21 32.65 -29.32
CA TRP A 21 39.78 31.56 -28.56
C TRP A 21 39.01 30.27 -28.84
N ARG A 22 39.68 29.37 -29.55
CA ARG A 22 39.29 27.97 -29.72
C ARG A 22 39.52 27.27 -28.39
N GLU A 23 38.51 27.31 -27.52
CA GLU A 23 38.50 26.49 -26.32
C GLU A 23 37.93 25.11 -26.65
N SER A 24 38.84 24.15 -26.56
CA SER A 24 38.63 22.71 -26.57
C SER A 24 37.50 22.34 -25.62
N VAL A 25 36.33 21.97 -26.18
CA VAL A 25 35.22 21.39 -25.43
C VAL A 25 35.73 20.16 -24.68
N PRO A 26 35.78 20.15 -23.34
CA PRO A 26 35.93 18.90 -22.63
C PRO A 26 34.58 18.19 -22.78
N ARG A 27 34.59 17.04 -23.45
CA ARG A 27 33.50 16.05 -23.37
C ARG A 27 33.45 15.50 -21.94
N HIS A 28 33.00 16.32 -21.01
CA HIS A 28 32.39 15.80 -19.80
C HIS A 28 31.06 15.23 -20.23
N HIS A 29 31.04 13.90 -20.22
CA HIS A 29 29.84 13.12 -20.03
C HIS A 29 29.12 13.70 -18.81
N ALA A 30 28.26 14.69 -19.03
CA ALA A 30 27.21 15.05 -18.11
C ALA A 30 26.22 13.88 -18.21
N ALA A 31 26.58 12.83 -17.47
CA ALA A 31 25.71 11.74 -17.12
C ALA A 31 24.35 12.34 -16.79
N SER A 32 23.33 11.82 -17.46
CA SER A 32 21.95 11.96 -17.09
C SER A 32 21.85 11.99 -15.58
N VAL A 33 21.46 13.15 -15.02
CA VAL A 33 20.98 13.23 -13.66
C VAL A 33 19.64 12.51 -13.69
N ARG A 34 19.74 11.17 -13.62
CA ARG A 34 18.65 10.29 -13.29
C ARG A 34 18.25 10.75 -11.90
N LEU A 35 17.15 11.49 -11.81
CA LEU A 35 16.39 11.63 -10.57
C LEU A 35 15.96 10.22 -10.19
N GLU A 36 16.86 9.48 -9.54
CA GLU A 36 16.54 8.27 -8.80
C GLU A 36 15.80 8.73 -7.56
N TYR A 37 14.50 8.97 -7.75
CA TYR A 37 13.52 8.98 -6.69
C TYR A 37 13.51 7.58 -6.09
N ALA A 38 14.37 7.37 -5.09
CA ALA A 38 14.37 6.19 -4.24
C ALA A 38 13.17 6.24 -3.29
N PHE A 39 11.97 6.20 -3.85
CA PHE A 39 10.78 5.74 -3.14
C PHE A 39 10.71 4.24 -3.40
N GLY A 40 10.94 3.44 -2.37
CA GLY A 40 10.79 2.00 -2.44
C GLY A 40 9.40 1.65 -2.95
N GLY A 41 9.33 1.08 -4.16
CA GLY A 41 8.29 0.15 -4.59
C GLY A 41 6.82 0.54 -4.40
N VAL A 42 6.45 1.82 -4.29
CA VAL A 42 5.02 2.19 -4.37
C VAL A 42 4.67 2.24 -5.84
N ALA A 43 4.12 1.14 -6.36
CA ALA A 43 3.57 1.09 -7.70
C ALA A 43 2.56 2.24 -7.85
N LEU A 44 2.86 3.21 -8.72
CA LEU A 44 1.89 4.20 -9.16
C LEU A 44 0.68 3.41 -9.67
N MET A 45 -0.42 3.43 -8.91
CA MET A 45 -1.63 2.73 -9.27
C MET A 45 -2.05 3.20 -10.67
N SER A 46 -2.03 2.27 -11.62
CA SER A 46 -2.58 2.54 -12.95
C SER A 46 -4.06 2.85 -12.78
N SER A 47 -4.57 3.90 -13.42
CA SER A 47 -6.00 4.23 -13.42
C SER A 47 -6.86 3.03 -13.83
N ALA A 48 -6.30 2.11 -14.62
CA ALA A 48 -6.92 0.84 -15.00
C ALA A 48 -7.14 -0.11 -13.82
N ASP A 49 -6.23 -0.19 -12.85
CA ASP A 49 -6.34 -1.11 -11.72
C ASP A 49 -7.32 -0.58 -10.67
N ALA A 50 -7.37 0.74 -10.47
CA ALA A 50 -8.41 1.39 -9.69
C ALA A 50 -9.82 1.13 -10.28
N SER A 51 -9.96 1.25 -11.61
CA SER A 51 -11.22 0.94 -12.30
C SER A 51 -11.62 -0.54 -12.15
N LYS A 52 -10.68 -1.48 -12.28
CA LYS A 52 -10.95 -2.91 -12.08
C LYS A 52 -11.36 -3.21 -10.64
N ALA A 53 -10.68 -2.60 -9.66
CA ALA A 53 -11.01 -2.76 -8.25
C ALA A 53 -12.46 -2.32 -7.97
N GLN A 54 -12.88 -1.20 -8.57
CA GLN A 54 -14.25 -0.72 -8.48
C GLN A 54 -15.25 -1.72 -9.09
N THR A 55 -14.94 -2.31 -10.25
CA THR A 55 -15.80 -3.34 -10.86
C THR A 55 -15.94 -4.57 -9.95
N PHE A 56 -14.85 -5.07 -9.38
CA PHE A 56 -14.92 -6.19 -8.43
C PHE A 56 -15.72 -5.83 -7.19
N PHE A 57 -15.59 -4.61 -6.68
CA PHE A 57 -16.39 -4.13 -5.55
C PHE A 57 -17.89 -4.11 -5.87
N GLN A 58 -18.27 -3.68 -7.07
CA GLN A 58 -19.66 -3.72 -7.52
C GLN A 58 -20.21 -5.15 -7.60
N TYR A 59 -19.45 -6.09 -8.19
CA TYR A 59 -19.83 -7.50 -8.24
C TYR A 59 -19.96 -8.12 -6.84
N GLY A 60 -19.06 -7.76 -5.92
CA GLY A 60 -19.14 -8.16 -4.51
C GLY A 60 -20.44 -7.67 -3.86
N ASN A 61 -20.82 -6.40 -4.09
CA ASN A 61 -22.06 -5.84 -3.56
C ASN A 61 -23.29 -6.56 -4.09
N GLU A 62 -23.37 -6.80 -5.40
CA GLU A 62 -24.49 -7.53 -6.01
C GLU A 62 -24.62 -8.96 -5.47
N ALA A 63 -23.49 -9.64 -5.28
CA ALA A 63 -23.44 -10.98 -4.71
C ALA A 63 -23.88 -10.98 -3.24
N ALA A 64 -23.43 -10.00 -2.47
CA ALA A 64 -23.79 -9.84 -1.05
C ALA A 64 -25.29 -9.57 -0.88
N LEU A 65 -25.91 -8.79 -1.78
CA LEU A 65 -27.36 -8.55 -1.80
C LEU A 65 -28.17 -9.83 -2.09
N LYS A 66 -27.61 -10.73 -2.91
CA LYS A 66 -28.19 -12.05 -3.21
C LYS A 66 -27.87 -13.11 -2.16
N SER A 67 -27.26 -12.72 -1.03
CA SER A 67 -26.77 -13.62 0.03
C SER A 67 -25.76 -14.67 -0.46
N ASN A 68 -25.10 -14.44 -1.60
CA ASN A 68 -24.01 -15.26 -2.08
C ASN A 68 -22.69 -14.76 -1.47
N PHE A 69 -22.48 -15.10 -0.19
CA PHE A 69 -21.37 -14.56 0.59
C PHE A 69 -20.01 -15.07 0.13
N ASP A 70 -19.89 -16.34 -0.28
CA ASP A 70 -18.60 -16.91 -0.72
C ASP A 70 -18.07 -16.21 -1.97
N TYR A 71 -18.94 -15.97 -2.95
CA TYR A 71 -18.57 -15.22 -4.15
C TYR A 71 -18.33 -13.74 -3.85
N ALA A 72 -19.12 -13.13 -2.96
CA ALA A 72 -18.91 -11.76 -2.54
C ALA A 72 -17.52 -11.55 -1.91
N ILE A 73 -17.13 -12.44 -0.99
CA ILE A 73 -15.82 -12.44 -0.32
C ILE A 73 -14.69 -12.53 -1.36
N GLU A 74 -14.79 -13.45 -2.32
CA GLU A 74 -13.79 -13.59 -3.38
C GLU A 74 -13.64 -12.31 -4.23
N MET A 75 -14.75 -11.66 -4.59
CA MET A 75 -14.71 -10.41 -5.35
C MET A 75 -14.10 -9.26 -4.54
N TYR A 76 -14.47 -9.13 -3.26
CA TYR A 76 -13.89 -8.08 -2.42
C TYR A 76 -12.40 -8.32 -2.13
N GLN A 77 -11.95 -9.56 -1.96
CA GLN A 77 -10.53 -9.87 -1.82
C GLN A 77 -9.73 -9.43 -3.06
N ARG A 78 -10.27 -9.67 -4.27
CA ARG A 78 -9.66 -9.17 -5.52
C ARG A 78 -9.61 -7.65 -5.57
N ALA A 79 -10.67 -6.97 -5.12
CA ALA A 79 -10.68 -5.50 -5.03
C ALA A 79 -9.62 -4.98 -4.03
N CYS A 80 -9.53 -5.58 -2.84
CA CYS A 80 -8.56 -5.20 -1.80
C CYS A 80 -7.11 -5.49 -2.20
N LYS A 81 -6.88 -6.48 -3.07
CA LYS A 81 -5.56 -6.78 -3.64
C LYS A 81 -5.10 -5.70 -4.63
N LEU A 82 -6.03 -5.13 -5.40
CA LEU A 82 -5.74 -4.09 -6.38
C LEU A 82 -5.63 -2.70 -5.74
N ALA A 83 -6.40 -2.44 -4.68
CA ALA A 83 -6.42 -1.16 -3.96
C ALA A 83 -6.27 -1.42 -2.45
N PRO A 84 -5.04 -1.70 -1.96
CA PRO A 84 -4.80 -2.07 -0.57
C PRO A 84 -5.12 -0.95 0.44
N GLU A 85 -5.04 0.30 0.02
CA GLU A 85 -5.29 1.51 0.79
C GLU A 85 -6.78 1.82 0.98
N ASN A 86 -7.64 1.24 0.13
CA ASN A 86 -9.06 1.59 0.12
C ASN A 86 -9.80 0.90 1.28
N LEU A 87 -10.05 1.68 2.33
CA LEU A 87 -10.72 1.24 3.55
C LEU A 87 -12.15 0.75 3.29
N LEU A 88 -12.88 1.37 2.35
CA LEU A 88 -14.27 1.03 2.07
C LEU A 88 -14.41 -0.43 1.60
N TYR A 89 -13.47 -0.89 0.79
CA TYR A 89 -13.49 -2.26 0.26
C TYR A 89 -13.31 -3.30 1.38
N ARG A 90 -12.41 -3.01 2.32
CA ARG A 90 -12.17 -3.89 3.48
C ARG A 90 -13.33 -3.86 4.47
N GLN A 91 -13.96 -2.70 4.67
CA GLN A 91 -15.17 -2.59 5.48
C GLN A 91 -16.30 -3.46 4.93
N ALA A 92 -16.53 -3.41 3.61
CA ALA A 92 -17.52 -4.26 2.96
C ALA A 92 -17.17 -5.75 3.08
N LEU A 93 -15.90 -6.13 2.80
CA LEU A 93 -15.40 -7.49 2.96
C LEU A 93 -15.69 -8.01 4.37
N ARG A 94 -15.23 -7.30 5.40
CA ARG A 94 -15.43 -7.66 6.81
C ARG A 94 -16.91 -7.83 7.15
N GLY A 95 -17.74 -6.90 6.69
CA GLY A 95 -19.19 -6.97 6.87
C GLY A 95 -19.78 -8.23 6.26
N THR A 96 -19.34 -8.63 5.07
CA THR A 96 -19.82 -9.87 4.43
C THR A 96 -19.32 -11.15 5.09
N GLU A 97 -18.08 -11.18 5.54
CA GLU A 97 -17.54 -12.31 6.30
C GLU A 97 -18.32 -12.52 7.60
N ARG A 98 -18.62 -11.45 8.33
CA ARG A 98 -19.44 -11.54 9.55
C ARG A 98 -20.87 -11.99 9.26
N LYS A 99 -21.47 -11.47 8.19
CA LYS A 99 -22.81 -11.91 7.73
C LYS A 99 -22.86 -13.39 7.41
N LYS A 100 -21.79 -13.97 6.84
CA LYS A 100 -21.67 -15.43 6.61
C LYS A 100 -21.81 -16.23 7.92
N PHE A 101 -21.29 -15.70 9.03
CA PHE A 101 -21.45 -16.28 10.37
C PHE A 101 -22.65 -15.70 11.15
N GLN A 102 -23.61 -15.04 10.48
CA GLN A 102 -24.77 -14.42 11.10
C GLN A 102 -24.40 -13.43 12.22
N ASN A 103 -23.25 -12.75 12.09
CA ASN A 103 -22.66 -11.83 13.06
C ASN A 103 -22.44 -12.42 14.47
N ASP A 104 -22.30 -13.74 14.59
CA ASP A 104 -22.09 -14.41 15.86
C ASP A 104 -20.69 -15.06 15.90
N PRO A 105 -19.77 -14.59 16.78
CA PRO A 105 -18.43 -15.16 16.89
C PRO A 105 -18.43 -16.62 17.37
N SER A 106 -19.50 -17.08 18.01
CA SER A 106 -19.63 -18.46 18.49
C SER A 106 -19.70 -19.47 17.34
N LYS A 107 -20.13 -19.04 16.15
CA LYS A 107 -20.33 -19.89 14.96
C LYS A 107 -19.06 -20.18 14.18
N VAL A 108 -17.95 -19.51 14.51
CA VAL A 108 -16.65 -19.69 13.85
C VAL A 108 -16.04 -21.07 14.16
N GLY A 109 -16.51 -21.72 15.23
CA GLY A 109 -16.16 -23.09 15.56
C GLY A 109 -14.86 -23.20 16.38
N ARG A 110 -14.86 -24.10 17.37
CA ARG A 110 -13.78 -24.23 18.37
C ARG A 110 -12.40 -24.62 17.79
N LEU A 111 -12.37 -25.18 16.57
CA LEU A 111 -11.13 -25.62 15.90
C LEU A 111 -10.56 -24.60 14.91
N VAL A 112 -11.13 -23.39 14.82
CA VAL A 112 -10.64 -22.37 13.87
C VAL A 112 -9.19 -21.99 14.15
N GLY A 113 -8.76 -21.96 15.41
CA GLY A 113 -7.37 -21.69 15.79
C GLY A 113 -6.38 -22.64 15.12
N ALA A 114 -6.72 -23.93 15.02
CA ALA A 114 -5.87 -24.92 14.33
C ALA A 114 -5.82 -24.70 12.82
N ARG A 115 -6.92 -24.24 12.21
CA ARG A 115 -6.98 -23.89 10.77
C ARG A 115 -6.23 -22.60 10.43
N LEU A 116 -6.12 -21.67 11.39
CA LEU A 116 -5.37 -20.43 11.24
C LEU A 116 -3.84 -20.62 11.34
N GLN A 117 -3.37 -21.64 12.07
CA GLN A 117 -1.93 -21.90 12.24
C GLN A 117 -1.13 -21.95 10.93
N PRO A 118 -1.52 -22.72 9.90
CA PRO A 118 -0.77 -22.74 8.64
C PRO A 118 -0.74 -21.37 7.94
N ILE A 119 -1.79 -20.55 8.07
CA ILE A 119 -1.85 -19.21 7.49
C ILE A 119 -0.89 -18.27 8.25
N ARG A 120 -0.87 -18.35 9.57
CA ARG A 120 0.07 -17.61 10.43
C ARG A 120 1.53 -18.01 10.21
N LEU A 121 1.79 -19.26 9.82
CA LEU A 121 3.13 -19.67 9.41
C LEU A 121 3.51 -19.09 8.04
N LYS A 122 2.57 -19.05 7.08
CA LYS A 122 2.81 -18.48 5.74
C LYS A 122 3.21 -17.00 5.80
N MET A 123 2.62 -16.21 6.68
CA MET A 123 2.95 -14.78 6.79
C MET A 123 4.35 -14.48 7.36
N ARG A 124 4.99 -15.43 8.07
CA ARG A 124 6.33 -15.23 8.63
C ARG A 124 7.39 -15.00 7.54
N GLY A 125 7.24 -15.64 6.38
CA GLY A 125 8.17 -15.50 5.26
C GLY A 125 8.13 -14.10 4.62
N PRO A 126 6.95 -13.59 4.20
CA PRO A 126 6.81 -12.22 3.72
C PRO A 126 7.19 -11.18 4.78
N LYS A 127 6.84 -11.41 6.06
CA LYS A 127 7.20 -10.52 7.17
C LYS A 127 8.70 -10.38 7.36
N SER A 128 9.48 -11.48 7.26
CA SER A 128 10.95 -11.40 7.34
C SER A 128 11.58 -10.70 6.13
N LYS A 129 10.92 -10.73 4.97
CA LYS A 129 11.33 -10.01 3.76
C LYS A 129 10.83 -8.56 3.72
N GLN A 130 10.16 -8.09 4.78
CA GLN A 130 9.51 -6.77 4.82
C GLN A 130 8.51 -6.54 3.67
N ASN A 131 7.92 -7.62 3.15
CA ASN A 131 6.90 -7.54 2.11
C ASN A 131 5.51 -7.38 2.75
N TRP A 132 5.24 -6.17 3.24
CA TRP A 132 4.05 -5.86 4.04
C TRP A 132 2.74 -5.98 3.26
N SER A 133 2.74 -5.71 1.94
CA SER A 133 1.56 -5.90 1.09
C SER A 133 1.11 -7.35 1.05
N GLN A 134 2.06 -8.28 0.90
CA GLN A 134 1.77 -9.72 0.92
C GLN A 134 1.37 -10.21 2.31
N VAL A 135 1.95 -9.68 3.38
CA VAL A 135 1.50 -9.98 4.76
C VAL A 135 0.01 -9.62 4.90
N LEU A 136 -0.37 -8.45 4.40
CA LEU A 136 -1.72 -7.95 4.48
C LEU A 136 -2.69 -8.81 3.64
N GLU A 137 -2.30 -9.25 2.44
CA GLU A 137 -3.09 -10.24 1.66
C GLU A 137 -3.31 -11.56 2.41
N ILE A 138 -2.27 -12.10 3.06
CA ILE A 138 -2.38 -13.36 3.82
C ILE A 138 -3.28 -13.18 5.06
N CYS A 139 -3.26 -12.01 5.70
CA CYS A 139 -4.19 -11.70 6.78
C CYS A 139 -5.64 -11.75 6.31
N GLU A 140 -5.95 -11.24 5.11
CA GLU A 140 -7.29 -11.33 4.53
C GLU A 140 -7.73 -12.79 4.28
N GLU A 141 -6.80 -13.71 3.99
CA GLU A 141 -7.14 -15.14 3.92
C GLU A 141 -7.51 -15.72 5.30
N ALA A 142 -6.80 -15.31 6.36
CA ALA A 142 -7.11 -15.72 7.73
C ALA A 142 -8.47 -15.20 8.20
N PHE A 143 -8.83 -14.00 7.76
CA PHE A 143 -10.05 -13.32 8.11
C PHE A 143 -11.33 -13.96 7.56
N VAL A 144 -11.24 -14.62 6.39
CA VAL A 144 -12.34 -15.44 5.86
C VAL A 144 -12.70 -16.58 6.81
N LEU A 145 -11.72 -17.11 7.55
CA LEU A 145 -11.94 -18.16 8.54
C LEU A 145 -12.45 -17.60 9.87
N HIS A 146 -11.83 -16.52 10.36
CA HIS A 146 -12.19 -15.90 11.64
C HIS A 146 -12.20 -14.36 11.54
N PRO A 147 -13.38 -13.73 11.35
CA PRO A 147 -13.50 -12.28 11.17
C PRO A 147 -13.29 -11.43 12.43
N TRP A 148 -13.14 -12.07 13.60
CA TRP A 148 -12.93 -11.45 14.90
C TRP A 148 -11.56 -11.81 15.50
N ASP A 149 -10.63 -12.32 14.68
CA ASP A 149 -9.32 -12.73 15.17
C ASP A 149 -8.44 -11.53 15.55
N VAL A 150 -8.28 -11.31 16.86
CA VAL A 150 -7.48 -10.19 17.38
C VAL A 150 -6.00 -10.34 17.03
N THR A 151 -5.48 -11.57 16.96
CA THR A 151 -4.07 -11.80 16.61
C THR A 151 -3.80 -11.41 15.16
N THR A 152 -4.58 -11.91 14.21
CA THR A 152 -4.46 -11.54 12.80
C THR A 152 -4.72 -10.05 12.57
N ALA A 153 -5.65 -9.43 13.31
CA ALA A 153 -5.88 -8.00 13.25
C ALA A 153 -4.68 -7.15 13.68
N ARG A 154 -3.97 -7.55 14.74
CA ARG A 154 -2.72 -6.89 15.14
C ARG A 154 -1.66 -6.99 14.07
N GLU A 155 -1.44 -8.17 13.51
CA GLU A 155 -0.43 -8.35 12.46
C GLU A 155 -0.79 -7.62 11.16
N ALA A 156 -2.09 -7.52 10.83
CA ALA A 156 -2.56 -6.72 9.71
C ALA A 156 -2.39 -5.21 9.97
N ALA A 157 -2.63 -4.74 11.20
CA ALA A 157 -2.41 -3.36 11.60
C ALA A 157 -0.92 -2.99 11.52
N ASP A 158 -0.03 -3.82 12.07
CA ASP A 158 1.42 -3.64 11.95
C ASP A 158 1.85 -3.51 10.48
N ALA A 159 1.32 -4.37 9.60
CA ALA A 159 1.61 -4.33 8.17
C ALA A 159 1.07 -3.05 7.50
N ALA A 160 -0.12 -2.59 7.90
CA ALA A 160 -0.72 -1.36 7.38
C ALA A 160 0.07 -0.12 7.82
N GLU A 161 0.56 -0.06 9.06
CA GLU A 161 1.44 1.01 9.56
C GLU A 161 2.75 1.08 8.76
N HIS A 162 3.37 -0.07 8.49
CA HIS A 162 4.58 -0.11 7.66
C HIS A 162 4.36 0.33 6.21
N LEU A 163 3.12 0.25 5.71
CA LEU A 163 2.73 0.76 4.40
C LEU A 163 2.30 2.25 4.43
N GLY A 164 2.21 2.86 5.62
CA GLY A 164 1.74 4.24 5.80
C GLY A 164 0.22 4.40 5.71
N HIS A 165 -0.54 3.33 5.98
CA HIS A 165 -2.01 3.33 5.97
C HIS A 165 -2.56 3.39 7.40
N ASP A 166 -2.29 4.48 8.12
CA ASP A 166 -2.60 4.61 9.56
C ASP A 166 -4.10 4.45 9.86
N LEU A 167 -4.96 5.04 9.02
CA LEU A 167 -6.42 4.91 9.14
C LEU A 167 -6.88 3.44 9.00
N LEU A 168 -6.21 2.69 8.14
CA LEU A 168 -6.50 1.27 7.96
C LEU A 168 -6.03 0.47 9.18
N ALA A 169 -4.84 0.76 9.71
CA ALA A 169 -4.31 0.11 10.90
C ALA A 169 -5.24 0.31 12.11
N GLN A 170 -5.67 1.55 12.36
CA GLN A 170 -6.64 1.86 13.40
C GLN A 170 -7.95 1.07 13.22
N TRP A 171 -8.52 1.12 12.02
CA TRP A 171 -9.78 0.43 11.74
C TRP A 171 -9.67 -1.09 11.90
N LEU A 172 -8.55 -1.71 11.53
CA LEU A 172 -8.34 -3.16 11.69
C LEU A 172 -8.44 -3.57 13.15
N LEU A 173 -7.84 -2.81 14.06
CA LEU A 173 -7.91 -3.07 15.51
C LEU A 173 -9.31 -2.80 16.07
N GLU A 174 -9.94 -1.69 15.68
CA GLU A 174 -11.31 -1.36 16.10
C GLU A 174 -12.32 -2.42 15.64
N SER A 175 -12.13 -2.96 14.44
CA SER A 175 -13.07 -3.89 13.84
C SER A 175 -13.26 -5.13 14.71
N VAL A 176 -12.21 -5.65 15.36
CA VAL A 176 -12.24 -6.87 16.18
C VAL A 176 -12.50 -6.62 17.66
N ALA A 177 -12.49 -5.36 18.10
CA ALA A 177 -12.70 -5.00 19.50
C ALA A 177 -14.18 -4.93 19.91
N ALA A 178 -15.10 -5.00 18.95
CA ALA A 178 -16.55 -4.86 19.13
C ALA A 178 -17.29 -6.20 19.29
#